data_AF-A0A957KX84-F1
#
_entry.id   AF-A0A957KX84-F1
#
_cell.length_a   1.000
_cell.length_b   1.000
_cell.length_c   1.000
_cell.angle_alpha   90.00
_cell.angle_beta   90.00
_cell.angle_gamma   90.00
#
_symmetry.space_group_name_H-M   'P 1'
#
loop_
_entity.id
_entity.type
_entity.pdbx_description
1 polymer ?
#
loop_
_entity_poly.entity_id
_entity_poly.type
_entity_poly.pdbx_seq_one_letter_code
_entity_poly.pdbx_strand_id
1 'polypeptide(L)'
;MTLDKRLAQTAQFLIRLINSPLPGNQLQTLADFAPQILPTDYLAVAFIDTEPAQYLLYSLIGQAGAALPNRPFPLATGLIGQAMGQRAIQYCRDLA
;
A
#
# COMPACT_ATOMS: atom_id res chain seq x y z
N MET A 1 -18.21 -13.27 -3.65
CA MET A 1 -17.31 -13.25 -4.83
C MET A 1 -16.60 -14.60 -4.90
N THR A 2 -16.56 -15.24 -6.08
CA THR A 2 -15.98 -16.58 -6.25
C THR A 2 -14.46 -16.52 -6.47
N LEU A 3 -13.75 -17.61 -6.21
CA LEU A 3 -12.28 -17.65 -6.22
C LEU A 3 -11.68 -17.41 -7.61
N ASP A 4 -12.31 -17.95 -8.65
CA ASP A 4 -12.00 -17.71 -10.06
C ASP A 4 -12.10 -16.21 -10.43
N LYS A 5 -13.15 -15.52 -9.98
CA LYS A 5 -13.33 -14.08 -10.22
C LYS A 5 -12.25 -13.25 -9.52
N ARG A 6 -11.94 -13.60 -8.27
CA ARG A 6 -10.83 -12.99 -7.52
C ARG A 6 -9.49 -13.18 -8.24
N LEU A 7 -9.22 -14.40 -8.69
CA LEU A 7 -7.97 -14.73 -9.38
C LEU A 7 -7.84 -13.93 -10.70
N ALA A 8 -8.93 -13.84 -11.47
CA ALA A 8 -8.96 -13.06 -12.71
C ALA A 8 -8.74 -11.55 -12.46
N GLN A 9 -9.37 -10.99 -11.42
CA GLN A 9 -9.18 -9.58 -11.04
C GLN A 9 -7.74 -9.30 -10.58
N THR A 10 -7.17 -10.18 -9.74
CA THR A 10 -5.78 -10.06 -9.30
C THR A 10 -4.81 -10.17 -10.47
N ALA A 11 -5.04 -11.09 -11.41
CA ALA A 11 -4.20 -11.23 -12.60
C ALA A 11 -4.24 -9.97 -13.48
N GLN A 12 -5.43 -9.40 -13.73
CA GLN A 12 -5.56 -8.16 -14.47
C GLN A 12 -4.87 -6.98 -13.77
N PHE A 13 -4.99 -6.91 -12.45
CA PHE A 13 -4.30 -5.90 -11.65
C PHE A 13 -2.78 -6.00 -11.79
N LEU A 14 -2.20 -7.20 -11.66
CA LEU A 14 -0.76 -7.43 -11.82
C LEU A 14 -0.26 -7.08 -13.23
N ILE A 15 -1.03 -7.43 -14.27
CA ILE A 15 -0.69 -7.09 -15.67
C ILE A 15 -0.63 -5.57 -15.86
N ARG A 16 -1.61 -4.82 -15.33
CA ARG A 16 -1.62 -3.35 -15.42
C ARG A 16 -0.46 -2.72 -14.65
N LEU A 17 -0.15 -3.27 -13.47
CA LEU A 17 0.95 -2.80 -12.63
C LEU A 17 2.31 -2.95 -13.35
N ILE A 18 2.56 -4.10 -13.96
CA ILE A 18 3.81 -4.40 -14.68
C ILE A 18 3.97 -3.52 -15.92
N ASN A 19 2.86 -3.23 -16.63
CA ASN A 19 2.88 -2.44 -17.86
C ASN A 19 2.91 -0.92 -17.63
N SER A 20 2.88 -0.45 -16.38
CA SER A 20 2.87 0.97 -16.08
C SER A 20 4.29 1.57 -16.22
N PRO A 21 4.52 2.47 -17.20
CA PRO A 21 5.86 2.88 -17.65
C PRO A 21 6.54 3.92 -16.75
N LEU A 22 5.82 4.49 -15.77
CA LEU A 22 6.33 5.51 -14.86
C LEU A 22 5.90 5.16 -13.41
N PRO A 23 6.74 5.45 -12.39
CA PRO A 23 6.43 5.13 -10.99
C PRO A 23 5.11 5.72 -10.50
N GLY A 24 4.75 6.93 -10.95
CA GLY A 24 3.48 7.57 -10.60
C GLY A 24 2.24 6.83 -11.14
N ASN A 25 2.33 6.25 -12.34
CA ASN A 25 1.23 5.53 -12.95
C ASN A 25 0.96 4.18 -12.25
N GLN A 26 1.98 3.60 -11.60
CA GLN A 26 1.84 2.37 -10.81
C GLN A 26 1.01 2.63 -9.55
N LEU A 27 1.26 3.76 -8.88
CA LEU A 27 0.52 4.19 -7.70
C LEU A 27 -0.93 4.54 -8.03
N GLN A 28 -1.17 5.20 -9.15
CA GLN A 28 -2.54 5.45 -9.62
C GLN A 28 -3.28 4.13 -9.92
N THR A 29 -2.61 3.20 -10.59
CA THR A 29 -3.18 1.87 -10.86
C THR A 29 -3.49 1.12 -9.57
N LEU A 30 -2.63 1.22 -8.55
CA LEU A 30 -2.90 0.68 -7.21
C LEU A 30 -4.15 1.31 -6.59
N ALA A 31 -4.27 2.64 -6.64
CA ALA A 31 -5.42 3.37 -6.10
C ALA A 31 -6.74 2.95 -6.78
N ASP A 32 -6.74 2.79 -8.10
CA ASP A 32 -7.96 2.51 -8.86
C ASP A 32 -8.45 1.05 -8.72
N PHE A 33 -7.53 0.10 -8.57
CA PHE A 33 -7.84 -1.33 -8.65
C PHE A 33 -7.83 -2.07 -7.31
N ALA A 34 -7.04 -1.62 -6.32
CA ALA A 34 -6.99 -2.30 -5.02
C ALA A 34 -8.36 -2.39 -4.32
N PRO A 35 -9.24 -1.35 -4.33
CA PRO A 35 -10.56 -1.42 -3.71
C PRO A 35 -11.48 -2.48 -4.32
N GLN A 36 -11.29 -2.79 -5.60
CA GLN A 36 -12.09 -3.77 -6.32
C GLN A 36 -11.77 -5.21 -5.87
N ILE A 37 -10.58 -5.42 -5.31
CA ILE A 37 -10.09 -6.72 -4.83
C ILE A 37 -10.29 -6.84 -3.31
N LEU A 38 -9.95 -5.77 -2.59
CA LEU A 38 -10.03 -5.67 -1.14
C LEU A 38 -10.75 -4.35 -0.75
N PRO A 39 -11.99 -4.43 -0.23
CA PRO A 39 -12.68 -3.24 0.28
C PRO A 39 -11.82 -2.59 1.37
N THR A 40 -11.44 -1.33 1.13
CA THR A 40 -10.57 -0.56 2.01
C THR A 40 -11.02 0.90 2.02
N ASP A 41 -11.14 1.49 3.21
CA ASP A 41 -11.47 2.92 3.35
C ASP A 41 -10.22 3.81 3.15
N TYR A 42 -9.04 3.23 3.45
CA TYR A 42 -7.75 3.87 3.35
C TYR A 42 -6.72 2.91 2.74
N LEU A 43 -5.91 3.43 1.81
CA LEU A 43 -4.79 2.71 1.22
C LEU A 43 -3.60 3.66 1.09
N ALA A 44 -2.42 3.19 1.45
CA ALA A 44 -1.18 3.94 1.35
C ALA A 44 -0.03 3.03 0.93
N VAL A 45 1.00 3.64 0.33
CA VAL A 45 2.26 3.00 0.02
C VAL A 45 3.35 3.64 0.87
N ALA A 46 4.20 2.80 1.46
CA ALA A 46 5.34 3.25 2.23
C ALA A 46 6.61 3.09 1.39
N PHE A 47 7.27 4.21 1.09
CA PHE A 47 8.56 4.23 0.41
C PHE A 47 9.67 4.12 1.44
N ILE A 48 10.46 3.05 1.33
CA ILE A 48 11.64 2.88 2.16
C ILE A 48 12.79 3.72 1.62
N ASP A 49 13.45 4.41 2.52
CA ASP A 49 14.74 5.03 2.31
C ASP A 49 15.73 4.26 3.19
N THR A 50 16.73 3.64 2.56
CA THR A 50 17.69 2.79 3.27
C THR A 50 18.78 3.62 3.95
N GLU A 51 18.99 4.87 3.51
CA GLU A 51 20.01 5.77 4.04
C GLU A 51 19.49 7.23 4.02
N PRO A 52 18.91 7.72 5.13
CA PRO A 52 18.82 7.11 6.46
C PRO A 52 17.70 6.08 6.56
N ALA A 53 17.81 5.11 7.48
CA ALA A 53 16.87 4.00 7.66
C ALA A 53 15.45 4.45 8.10
N GLN A 54 14.66 4.96 7.15
CA GLN A 54 13.36 5.58 7.36
C GLN A 54 12.37 5.19 6.25
N TYR A 55 11.12 5.58 6.41
CA TYR A 55 10.12 5.45 5.37
C TYR A 55 9.17 6.65 5.32
N LEU A 56 8.64 6.92 4.13
CA LEU A 56 7.61 7.94 3.88
C LEU A 56 6.30 7.30 3.45
N LEU A 57 5.19 7.79 4.00
CA LEU A 57 3.86 7.31 3.63
C LEU A 57 3.27 8.19 2.54
N TYR A 58 2.79 7.54 1.48
CA TYR A 58 2.07 8.16 0.39
C TYR A 58 0.65 7.59 0.33
N SER A 59 -0.35 8.46 0.56
CA SER A 59 -1.75 8.06 0.52
C SER A 59 -2.20 7.81 -0.92
N LEU A 60 -2.80 6.66 -1.17
CA LEU A 60 -3.43 6.32 -2.46
C LEU A 60 -4.95 6.51 -2.41
N ILE A 61 -5.56 6.16 -1.27
CA ILE A 61 -7.00 6.21 -1.05
C ILE A 61 -7.23 6.68 0.38
N GLY A 62 -8.16 7.61 0.57
CA GLY A 62 -8.59 8.06 1.88
C GLY A 62 -9.72 9.07 1.79
N GLN A 63 -10.44 9.29 2.89
CA GLN A 63 -11.45 10.34 2.97
C GLN A 63 -10.80 11.74 2.87
N ALA A 64 -11.50 12.66 2.21
CA ALA A 64 -11.10 14.06 2.14
C ALA A 64 -10.87 14.63 3.56
N GLY A 65 -9.64 15.08 3.85
CA GLY A 65 -9.25 15.62 5.15
C GLY A 65 -8.38 14.70 6.02
N ALA A 66 -8.28 13.41 5.69
CA ALA A 66 -7.41 12.45 6.39
C ALA A 66 -6.06 12.30 5.68
N ALA A 67 -5.36 13.41 5.44
CA ALA A 67 -4.04 13.38 4.83
C ALA A 67 -3.04 12.69 5.77
N LEU A 68 -2.33 11.70 5.25
CA LEU A 68 -1.25 11.07 6.00
C LEU A 68 -0.16 12.10 6.33
N PRO A 69 0.52 11.96 7.48
CA PRO A 69 1.61 12.85 7.84
C PRO A 69 2.70 12.80 6.78
N ASN A 70 2.98 13.94 6.13
CA ASN A 70 4.08 14.07 5.18
C ASN A 70 5.41 14.28 5.91
N ARG A 71 5.83 13.28 6.69
CA ARG A 71 7.09 13.26 7.42
C ARG A 71 7.72 11.86 7.37
N PRO A 72 9.06 11.75 7.45
CA PRO A 72 9.70 10.45 7.55
C PRO A 72 9.43 9.80 8.91
N PHE A 73 9.32 8.47 8.90
CA PHE A 73 9.20 7.63 10.08
C PHE A 73 10.41 6.69 10.17
N PRO A 74 11.04 6.51 11.33
CA PRO A 74 12.14 5.56 11.48
C PRO A 74 11.68 4.12 11.21
N LEU A 75 12.49 3.33 10.49
CA LEU A 75 12.19 1.92 10.22
C LEU A 75 12.13 1.07 11.51
N ALA A 76 12.79 1.51 12.58
CA ALA A 76 12.75 0.85 13.88
C ALA A 76 11.41 0.99 14.62
N THR A 77 10.49 1.82 14.12
CA THR A 77 9.25 2.16 14.81
C THR A 77 8.00 1.68 14.08
N GLY A 78 7.02 1.25 14.87
CA GLY A 78 5.68 0.90 14.42
C GLY A 78 5.58 -0.43 13.66
N LEU A 79 4.35 -0.82 13.38
CA LEU A 79 4.04 -2.08 12.70
C LEU A 79 4.55 -2.10 11.25
N ILE A 80 4.56 -0.95 10.58
CA ILE A 80 5.04 -0.83 9.19
C ILE A 80 6.54 -1.14 9.12
N GLY A 81 7.33 -0.53 10.01
CA GLY A 81 8.77 -0.78 10.11
C GLY A 81 9.09 -2.24 10.42
N GLN A 82 8.34 -2.85 11.35
CA GLN A 82 8.48 -4.28 11.67
C GLN A 82 8.13 -5.18 10.48
N ALA A 83 7.01 -4.91 9.79
CA ALA A 83 6.58 -5.66 8.61
C ALA A 83 7.63 -5.62 7.49
N MET A 84 8.23 -4.45 7.25
CA MET A 84 9.32 -4.29 6.29
C MET A 84 10.58 -5.04 6.70
N GLY A 85 11.02 -4.90 7.96
CA GLY A 85 12.21 -5.56 8.48
C GLY A 85 12.10 -7.09 8.47
N GLN A 86 10.91 -7.62 8.78
CA GLN A 86 10.64 -9.06 8.79
C GLN A 86 10.25 -9.62 7.41
N ARG A 87 10.02 -8.76 6.41
CA ARG A 87 9.45 -9.13 5.10
C ARG A 87 8.19 -9.99 5.24
N ALA A 88 7.32 -9.61 6.17
CA ALA A 88 6.14 -10.36 6.55
C ALA A 88 4.88 -9.49 6.50
N ILE A 89 3.73 -10.11 6.23
CA ILE A 89 2.43 -9.43 6.32
C ILE A 89 2.04 -9.34 7.79
N GLN A 90 1.80 -8.13 8.28
CA GLN A 90 1.28 -7.92 9.63
C GLN A 90 -0.21 -7.58 9.58
N TYR A 91 -1.00 -8.27 10.41
CA TYR A 91 -2.40 -7.96 10.64
C TYR A 91 -2.54 -7.38 12.04
N CYS A 92 -3.05 -6.16 12.14
CA CYS A 92 -3.42 -5.56 13.41
C CYS A 92 -4.94 -5.60 13.53
N ARG A 93 -5.44 -6.21 14.59
CA ARG A 93 -6.85 -6.12 15.00
C ARG A 93 -6.86 -5.29 16.27
N ASP A 94 -7.69 -4.26 16.30
CA ASP A 94 -7.87 -3.32 17.40
C ASP A 94 -6.63 -2.44 17.69
N LEU A 95 -6.54 -1.30 16.99
CA LEU A 95 -5.77 -0.15 17.44
C LEU A 95 -6.60 0.52 18.55
N ALA A 96 -6.29 0.18 19.81
CA ALA A 96 -6.85 0.83 20.99
C ALA A 96 -6.48 2.31 21.07
#